data_AF-R7H474-F1
#
_entry.id   AF-R7H474-F1
#
_cell.length_a   1.000
_cell.length_b   1.000
_cell.length_c   1.000
_cell.angle_alpha   90.00
_cell.angle_beta   90.00
_cell.angle_gamma   90.00
#
_symmetry.space_group_name_H-M   'P 1'
#
loop_
_entity.id
_entity.type
_entity.pdbx_description
1 polymer ?
#
loop_
_entity_poly.entity_id
_entity_poly.type
_entity_poly.pdbx_seq_one_letter_code
_entity_poly.pdbx_strand_id
1 'polypeptide(L)' 'MWLKESNRMKHFAYAIPCGFVGTELFVLGLAIGMEFKDKTYGGQFDWLDIAATLLGGIVGQLLQVGLIMALYNI' A
#
# COMPACT_ATOMS: atom_id res chain seq x y z
N MET A 1 12.26 0.57 -15.21
CA MET A 1 11.77 1.40 -14.07
C MET A 1 11.02 0.43 -13.19
N TRP A 2 11.65 -0.03 -12.11
CA TRP A 2 11.32 -1.27 -11.40
C TRP A 2 9.85 -1.39 -10.93
N LEU A 3 9.16 -0.27 -10.70
CA LEU A 3 7.72 -0.20 -10.38
C LEU A 3 6.78 -0.59 -11.53
N LYS A 4 7.23 -0.52 -12.79
CA LYS A 4 6.44 -0.90 -13.98
C LYS A 4 6.71 -2.33 -14.45
N GLU A 5 7.65 -3.03 -13.82
CA GLU A 5 8.17 -4.34 -14.27
C GLU A 5 7.41 -5.53 -13.67
N SER A 6 6.25 -5.30 -13.05
CA SER A 6 5.37 -6.33 -12.46
C SER A 6 3.95 -5.76 -12.25
N ASN A 7 3.03 -6.54 -11.68
CA ASN A 7 1.74 -6.07 -11.17
C ASN A 7 1.86 -5.02 -10.04
N ARG A 8 3.07 -4.57 -9.67
CA ARG A 8 3.38 -3.55 -8.66
C ARG A 8 2.58 -2.26 -8.76
N MET A 9 2.25 -1.81 -9.97
CA MET A 9 1.38 -0.64 -10.14
C MET A 9 -0.02 -0.87 -9.54
N LYS A 10 -0.52 -2.12 -9.57
CA LYS A 10 -1.75 -2.51 -8.88
C LYS A 10 -1.54 -2.53 -7.36
N HIS A 11 -0.42 -3.08 -6.88
CA HIS A 11 -0.07 -3.07 -5.45
C HIS A 11 -0.05 -1.65 -4.90
N PHE A 12 0.53 -0.71 -5.64
CA PHE A 12 0.52 0.71 -5.32
C PHE A 12 -0.90 1.31 -5.36
N ALA A 13 -1.64 1.14 -6.46
CA ALA A 13 -2.94 1.77 -6.62
C ALA A 13 -3.99 1.26 -5.62
N TYR A 14 -3.98 -0.05 -5.31
CA TYR A 14 -4.90 -0.63 -4.33
C TYR A 14 -4.54 -0.29 -2.88
N ALA A 15 -3.28 0.05 -2.60
CA ALA A 15 -2.88 0.48 -1.27
C ALA A 15 -3.36 1.90 -0.92
N ILE A 16 -3.61 2.77 -1.91
CA ILE A 16 -4.09 4.14 -1.70
C ILE A 16 -5.40 4.18 -0.89
N PRO A 17 -6.50 3.50 -1.31
CA PRO A 17 -7.74 3.50 -0.52
C PRO A 17 -7.55 2.84 0.85
N CYS A 18 -6.68 1.83 0.96
CA CYS A 18 -6.37 1.17 2.24
C CYS A 18 -5.64 2.11 3.21
N GLY A 19 -4.68 2.90 2.73
CA GLY A 19 -3.98 3.93 3.52
C GLY A 19 -4.89 5.11 3.84
N PHE A 20 -5.82 5.45 2.96
CA PHE A 20 -6.76 6.54 3.17
C PHE A 20 -7.82 6.25 4.25
N VAL A 21 -8.35 5.02 4.29
CA VAL A 21 -9.35 4.62 5.29
C VAL A 21 -8.68 4.13 6.58
N GLY A 22 -7.56 3.43 6.45
CA GLY A 22 -6.82 2.85 7.57
C GLY A 22 -5.65 3.72 8.00
N THR A 23 -4.53 3.05 8.25
CA THR A 23 -3.23 3.65 8.56
C THR A 23 -2.13 2.90 7.83
N GLU A 24 -0.92 3.45 7.82
CA GLU A 24 0.25 2.77 7.24
C GLU A 24 0.51 1.38 7.87
N LEU A 25 0.23 1.19 9.16
CA LEU A 25 0.35 -0.12 9.83
C LEU A 25 -0.64 -1.14 9.27
N PHE A 26 -1.84 -0.70 8.91
CA PHE A 26 -2.83 -1.55 8.26
C PHE A 26 -2.37 -1.96 6.85
N VAL A 27 -1.81 -1.01 6.09
CA VAL A 27 -1.24 -1.28 4.76
C VAL A 27 -0.06 -2.23 4.83
N LEU A 28 0.82 -2.09 5.84
CA LEU A 28 1.93 -3.01 6.08
C LEU A 28 1.43 -4.44 6.37
N GLY A 29 0.41 -4.58 7.22
CA GLY A 29 -0.22 -5.87 7.51
C GLY A 29 -0.82 -6.52 6.25
N LEU A 30 -1.50 -5.72 5.41
CA LEU A 30 -2.03 -6.17 4.12
C LEU A 30 -0.91 -6.62 3.17
N ALA A 31 0.17 -5.84 3.05
CA ALA A 31 1.31 -6.15 2.19
C ALA A 31 1.96 -7.48 2.59
N ILE A 32 2.26 -7.65 3.88
CA ILE A 32 2.83 -8.90 4.41
C ILE A 32 1.84 -10.06 4.24
N GLY A 33 0.55 -9.85 4.45
CA GLY A 33 -0.48 -10.87 4.28
C GLY A 33 -0.62 -11.36 2.84
N MET A 34 -0.53 -10.46 1.87
CA MET A 34 -0.57 -10.81 0.44
C MET A 34 0.65 -11.64 0.03
N GLU A 35 1.85 -11.23 0.44
CA GLU A 35 3.08 -11.99 0.15
C GLU A 35 3.15 -13.31 0.91
N PHE A 36 2.64 -13.35 2.14
CA PHE A 36 2.53 -14.59 2.90
C PHE A 36 1.60 -15.58 2.20
N LYS A 37 0.45 -15.11 1.71
CA LYS A 37 -0.47 -15.89 0.88
C LYS A 37 0.25 -16.37 -0.39
N ASP A 38 0.94 -15.50 -1.11
CA ASP A 38 1.61 -15.92 -2.34
C ASP A 38 2.68 -17.00 -2.07
N LYS A 39 3.41 -16.89 -0.95
CA LYS A 39 4.35 -17.92 -0.48
C LYS A 39 3.66 -19.26 -0.15
N THR A 40 2.47 -19.27 0.45
CA THR A 40 1.76 -20.52 0.77
C THR A 40 1.22 -21.22 -0.47
N TYR A 41 0.93 -20.48 -1.55
CA TYR A 41 0.53 -21.04 -2.85
C TYR A 41 1.71 -21.38 -3.78
N GLY A 42 2.95 -21.37 -3.27
CA GLY A 42 4.15 -21.74 -4.02
C GLY A 42 4.78 -20.59 -4.83
N GLY A 43 4.32 -19.36 -4.64
CA GLY A 43 4.93 -18.14 -5.14
C GLY A 43 6.16 -17.71 -4.34
N GLN A 44 6.89 -16.72 -4.85
CA GLN A 44 8.03 -16.12 -4.16
C GLN A 44 7.57 -14.94 -3.31
N PHE A 45 8.20 -14.76 -2.16
CA PHE A 45 7.96 -13.58 -1.31
C PHE A 45 8.72 -12.39 -1.90
N ASP A 46 8.02 -11.41 -2.45
CA ASP A 46 8.62 -10.25 -3.09
C ASP A 46 8.60 -9.00 -2.19
N TRP A 47 9.75 -8.66 -1.62
CA TRP A 47 9.94 -7.44 -0.81
C TRP A 47 9.66 -6.16 -1.59
N LEU A 48 9.84 -6.24 -2.90
CA LEU A 48 9.63 -5.15 -3.84
C LEU A 48 8.12 -4.88 -4.01
N ASP A 49 7.28 -5.91 -3.94
CA ASP A 49 5.82 -5.74 -3.94
C ASP A 49 5.33 -5.12 -2.63
N ILE A 50 5.92 -5.49 -1.49
CA ILE A 50 5.67 -4.83 -0.19
C ILE A 50 6.02 -3.34 -0.23
N ALA A 51 7.21 -3.00 -0.76
CA ALA A 51 7.63 -1.61 -0.87
C ALA A 51 6.67 -0.79 -1.76
N ALA A 52 6.19 -1.37 -2.86
CA ALA A 52 5.21 -0.72 -3.73
C ALA A 52 3.86 -0.50 -3.02
N THR A 53 3.39 -1.47 -2.23
CA THR A 53 2.17 -1.35 -1.42
C THR A 53 2.33 -0.25 -0.36
N LEU A 54 3.44 -0.20 0.38
CA LEU A 54 3.71 0.86 1.37
C LEU A 54 3.77 2.26 0.74
N LEU A 55 4.41 2.41 -0.42
CA LEU A 55 4.42 3.69 -1.14
C LEU A 55 3.00 4.17 -1.50
N GLY A 56 2.10 3.25 -1.88
CA GLY A 56 0.69 3.60 -2.11
C GLY A 56 -0.05 3.92 -0.82
N GLY A 57 0.27 3.24 0.28
CA GLY A 57 -0.23 3.53 1.62
C GLY A 57 0.10 4.95 2.08
N ILE A 58 1.35 5.37 1.92
CA ILE A 58 1.82 6.72 2.26
C ILE A 58 1.02 7.77 1.48
N VAL A 59 0.77 7.55 0.19
CA VAL A 59 -0.06 8.47 -0.62
C VAL A 59 -1.49 8.52 -0.08
N GLY A 60 -2.07 7.36 0.27
CA GLY A 60 -3.38 7.29 0.93
C GLY A 60 -3.43 8.05 2.25
N GLN A 61 -2.41 7.89 3.09
CA GLN A 61 -2.29 8.55 4.39
C GLN A 61 -2.15 10.07 4.23
N LEU A 62 -1.37 10.54 3.25
CA LEU A 62 -1.23 11.96 2.94
C LEU A 62 -2.56 12.56 2.47
N LEU A 63 -3.34 11.82 1.67
CA LEU A 63 -4.69 12.24 1.26
C LEU A 63 -5.65 12.30 2.46
N GLN A 64 -5.57 11.34 3.39
CA GLN A 64 -6.37 11.32 4.61
C GLN A 64 -6.07 12.55 5.48
N VAL A 65 -4.79 12.83 5.72
CA VAL A 65 -4.34 14.00 6.48
C VAL A 65 -4.74 15.29 5.76
N GLY A 66 -4.57 15.36 4.44
CA GLY A 66 -5.01 16.49 3.61
C GLY A 66 -6.51 16.77 3.73
N LEU A 67 -7.34 15.73 3.70
CA LEU A 67 -8.78 15.86 3.90
C LEU A 67 -9.11 16.36 5.31
N ILE A 68 -8.45 15.82 6.34
CA ILE A 68 -8.65 16.27 7.73
C ILE A 68 -8.27 17.75 7.86
N MET A 69 -7.12 18.18 7.35
CA MET A 69 -6.73 19.60 7.40
C MET A 69 -7.78 20.50 6.72
N ALA A 70 -8.26 20.11 5.53
CA ALA A 70 -9.30 20.83 4.82
C ALA A 70 -10.64 20.90 5.58
N LEU A 71 -11.06 19.82 6.23
CA LEU A 71 -12.30 19.79 7.02
C LEU A 71 -12.23 20.66 8.27
N TYR A 72 -11.06 20.69 8.92
CA TYR A 72 -10.86 21.45 10.15
C TYR A 72 -10.39 22.90 9.90
N ASN A 73 -10.20 23.33 8.64
CA ASN A 73 -9.65 24.63 8.25
C ASN A 73 -8.35 24.98 9.01
N ILE A 74 -7.52 23.96 9.25
CA ILE A 74 -6.16 24.10 9.79
C ILE A 74 -5.21 24.34 8.62
#